data_AF-A0A445APF2-F1
#
_entry.id   AF-A0A445APF2-F1
#
_cell.length_a   1.000
_cell.length_b   1.000
_cell.length_c   1.000
_cell.angle_alpha   90.00
_cell.angle_beta   90.00
_cell.angle_gamma   90.00
#
_symmetry.space_group_name_H-M   'P 1'
#
loop_
_entity.id
_entity.type
_entity.pdbx_description
1 polymer ?
#
loop_
_entity_poly.entity_id
_entity_poly.type
_entity_poly.pdbx_seq_one_letter_code
_entity_poly.pdbx_strand_id
1 'polypeptide(L)'
;MPSLTSAGRLPHDIWTVISSLVAADSVHSLCAMQMVCRATRDAGREGVALASVSIPCPIEMAMTWDRCHEAVDFFSRCRVSGNPKILFREGLRECFHRGHPDAGLDQLCSAAVKGHIVARYAASLATFLLPVRTGAMKQSVEWFRSVADSGLLRECMRLCCVVHLCPSRPEVQLSQIGDNLVCDSSCCSTRGKTRAIYNYYRCGSQYQHWRCYEGGRTLSCVKCRADYELILFVNWSDGVYRHALVSELPVDCFLYRSGRDAMGFVSRCARARNPTALLRQGMVALFWLGPCRSGIQTMTEAVDLGNVEACYLSVMLLWSLDDEDDDDIRHGLAFFDVVRESGAIERCRELFTLLLAGPWSEINLTDPAEAVACRSGGCSS
;
A
#
# COMPACT_ATOMS: atom_id res chain seq x y z
N MET A 1 -23.15 -37.15 23.29
CA MET A 1 -22.05 -36.35 22.69
C MET A 1 -21.27 -37.24 21.73
N PRO A 2 -21.22 -36.95 20.42
CA PRO A 2 -20.38 -37.72 19.51
C PRO A 2 -18.91 -37.37 19.76
N SER A 3 -18.08 -38.39 19.90
CA SER A 3 -16.63 -38.28 20.06
C SER A 3 -15.98 -37.65 18.82
N LEU A 4 -15.06 -36.71 19.02
CA LEU A 4 -14.21 -36.03 18.02
C LEU A 4 -13.22 -36.96 17.26
N THR A 5 -13.60 -38.20 16.95
CA THR A 5 -12.70 -39.25 16.43
C THR A 5 -12.57 -39.29 14.90
N SER A 6 -13.14 -38.36 14.13
CA SER A 6 -12.99 -38.37 12.66
C SER A 6 -11.79 -37.57 12.14
N ALA A 7 -11.27 -36.59 12.88
CA ALA A 7 -10.16 -35.75 12.41
C ALA A 7 -8.84 -36.52 12.26
N GLY A 8 -8.66 -37.62 12.99
CA GLY A 8 -7.50 -38.51 12.87
C GLY A 8 -7.53 -39.48 11.70
N ARG A 9 -8.58 -39.48 10.85
CA ARG A 9 -8.76 -40.46 9.77
C ARG A 9 -8.31 -39.99 8.39
N LEU A 10 -8.13 -38.69 8.19
CA LEU A 10 -7.66 -38.18 6.91
C LEU A 10 -6.14 -38.38 6.80
N PRO A 11 -5.64 -38.87 5.64
CA PRO A 11 -4.21 -38.86 5.34
C PRO A 11 -3.60 -37.47 5.48
N HIS A 12 -2.34 -37.43 5.89
CA HIS A 12 -1.60 -36.19 6.12
C HIS A 12 -1.60 -35.25 4.90
N ASP A 13 -1.43 -35.80 3.69
CA ASP A 13 -1.45 -35.02 2.45
C ASP A 13 -2.78 -34.30 2.22
N ILE A 14 -3.91 -34.91 2.63
CA ILE A 14 -5.23 -34.26 2.55
C ILE A 14 -5.30 -33.10 3.54
N TRP A 15 -4.78 -33.30 4.76
CA TRP A 15 -4.69 -32.22 5.74
C TRP A 15 -3.82 -31.07 5.24
N THR A 16 -2.73 -31.36 4.53
CA THR A 16 -1.86 -30.34 3.93
C THR A 16 -2.56 -29.54 2.84
N VAL A 17 -3.33 -30.20 1.97
CA VAL A 17 -4.15 -29.51 0.94
C VAL A 17 -5.20 -28.64 1.59
N ILE A 18 -5.96 -29.17 2.57
CA ILE A 18 -6.95 -28.39 3.34
C ILE A 18 -6.26 -27.19 3.99
N SER A 19 -5.10 -27.40 4.61
CA SER A 19 -4.35 -26.34 5.27
C SER A 19 -3.90 -25.26 4.32
N SER A 20 -3.51 -25.63 3.10
CA SER A 20 -3.09 -24.67 2.06
C SER A 20 -4.27 -23.84 1.57
N LEU A 21 -5.46 -24.46 1.42
CA LEU A 21 -6.69 -23.75 1.06
C LEU A 21 -7.14 -22.80 2.18
N VAL A 22 -7.13 -23.25 3.43
CA VAL A 22 -7.45 -22.43 4.60
C VAL A 22 -6.44 -21.28 4.76
N ALA A 23 -5.16 -21.55 4.52
CA ALA A 23 -4.12 -20.53 4.54
C ALA A 23 -4.33 -19.47 3.45
N ALA A 24 -4.70 -19.89 2.24
CA ALA A 24 -4.97 -19.00 1.11
C ALA A 24 -6.23 -18.15 1.28
N ASP A 25 -7.15 -18.57 2.14
CA ASP A 25 -8.30 -17.78 2.55
C ASP A 25 -7.91 -16.73 3.60
N SER A 26 -7.34 -17.16 4.75
CA SER A 26 -6.98 -16.26 5.83
C SER A 26 -5.93 -16.83 6.77
N VAL A 27 -4.96 -16.01 7.15
CA VAL A 27 -3.99 -16.34 8.21
C VAL A 27 -4.69 -16.64 9.54
N HIS A 28 -5.81 -15.98 9.82
CA HIS A 28 -6.57 -16.22 11.05
C HIS A 28 -7.23 -17.60 11.04
N SER A 29 -7.83 -17.99 9.91
CA SER A 29 -8.42 -19.31 9.73
C SER A 29 -7.37 -20.42 9.87
N LEU A 30 -6.17 -20.21 9.33
CA LEU A 30 -5.05 -21.16 9.49
C LEU A 30 -4.64 -21.29 10.96
N CYS A 31 -4.45 -20.17 11.66
CA CYS A 31 -4.12 -20.17 13.08
C CYS A 31 -5.18 -20.90 13.91
N ALA A 32 -6.47 -20.61 13.69
CA ALA A 32 -7.57 -21.28 14.37
C ALA A 32 -7.56 -22.80 14.10
N MET A 33 -7.36 -23.21 12.85
CA MET A 33 -7.28 -24.62 12.46
C MET A 33 -6.08 -25.34 13.11
N GLN A 34 -4.92 -24.69 13.25
CA GLN A 34 -3.74 -25.26 13.93
C GLN A 34 -3.93 -25.48 15.44
N MET A 35 -4.94 -24.83 16.04
CA MET A 35 -5.28 -25.01 17.46
C MET A 35 -6.18 -26.22 17.71
N VAL A 36 -6.86 -26.76 16.67
CA VAL A 36 -7.85 -27.84 16.79
C VAL A 36 -7.22 -29.17 17.21
N CYS A 37 -6.20 -29.65 16.49
CA CYS A 37 -5.53 -30.91 16.83
C CYS A 37 -4.10 -30.98 16.30
N ARG A 38 -3.38 -32.04 16.65
CA ARG A 38 -2.00 -32.26 16.20
C ARG A 38 -1.90 -32.39 14.67
N ALA A 39 -2.81 -33.15 14.04
CA ALA A 39 -2.77 -33.37 12.60
C ALA A 39 -2.92 -32.06 11.80
N THR A 40 -3.88 -31.21 12.18
CA THR A 40 -4.06 -29.90 11.53
C THR A 40 -2.93 -28.93 11.84
N ARG A 41 -2.34 -29.01 13.04
CA ARG A 41 -1.15 -28.23 13.40
C ARG A 41 0.05 -28.59 12.55
N ASP A 42 0.33 -29.88 12.41
CA ASP A 42 1.50 -30.36 11.66
C ASP A 42 1.34 -30.05 10.17
N ALA A 43 0.17 -30.34 9.59
CA ALA A 43 -0.17 -29.99 8.22
C ALA A 43 -0.14 -28.47 7.95
N GLY A 44 -0.67 -27.67 8.88
CA GLY A 44 -0.67 -26.21 8.77
C GLY A 44 0.72 -25.58 8.89
N ARG A 45 1.71 -26.32 9.40
CA ARG A 45 3.10 -25.88 9.54
C ARG A 45 3.99 -26.31 8.37
N GLU A 46 3.45 -27.05 7.41
CA GLU A 46 4.19 -27.47 6.22
C GLU A 46 4.48 -26.32 5.27
N GLY A 47 5.59 -26.45 4.54
CA GLY A 47 6.05 -25.42 3.61
C GLY A 47 5.01 -25.05 2.56
N VAL A 48 4.25 -26.03 2.04
CA VAL A 48 3.22 -25.74 1.03
C VAL A 48 2.04 -24.93 1.60
N ALA A 49 1.64 -25.17 2.85
CA ALA A 49 0.60 -24.40 3.52
C ALA A 49 1.11 -22.97 3.82
N LEU A 50 2.33 -22.86 4.37
CA LEU A 50 2.97 -21.57 4.67
C LEU A 50 3.24 -20.73 3.41
N ALA A 51 3.59 -21.37 2.29
CA ALA A 51 3.75 -20.70 1.00
C ALA A 51 2.43 -20.15 0.45
N SER A 52 1.30 -20.75 0.84
CA SER A 52 -0.04 -20.40 0.38
C SER A 52 -0.74 -19.35 1.26
N VAL A 53 -0.15 -18.98 2.42
CA VAL A 53 -0.76 -18.04 3.36
C VAL A 53 -1.16 -16.74 2.65
N SER A 54 -2.43 -16.36 2.82
CA SER A 54 -2.94 -15.04 2.49
C SER A 54 -2.40 -14.05 3.49
N ILE A 55 -1.31 -13.40 3.08
CA ILE A 55 -0.66 -12.38 3.87
C ILE A 55 -1.46 -11.06 3.72
N PRO A 56 -1.82 -10.39 4.83
CA PRO A 56 -2.42 -9.07 4.82
C PRO A 56 -1.51 -8.03 4.13
N CYS A 57 -1.98 -6.80 3.98
CA CYS A 57 -1.19 -5.77 3.30
C CYS A 57 0.25 -5.70 3.87
N PRO A 58 1.29 -5.60 3.01
CA PRO A 58 2.69 -5.49 3.44
C PRO A 58 2.97 -4.42 4.51
N ILE A 59 2.13 -3.38 4.64
CA ILE A 59 2.29 -2.36 5.71
C ILE A 59 1.58 -2.75 7.00
N GLU A 60 0.45 -3.45 6.93
CA GLU A 60 -0.16 -4.08 8.11
C GLU A 60 0.82 -5.04 8.78
N MET A 61 1.51 -5.82 7.94
CA MET A 61 2.65 -6.60 8.40
C MET A 61 3.77 -5.72 8.96
N ALA A 62 4.18 -4.60 8.35
CA ALA A 62 5.27 -3.78 8.92
C ALA A 62 4.98 -3.27 10.34
N MET A 63 3.71 -3.00 10.63
CA MET A 63 3.27 -2.49 11.91
C MET A 63 3.09 -3.59 12.97
N THR A 64 2.79 -4.82 12.56
CA THR A 64 2.58 -5.98 13.44
C THR A 64 3.81 -6.89 13.57
N TRP A 65 4.53 -7.10 12.47
CA TRP A 65 5.68 -7.99 12.36
C TRP A 65 6.86 -7.53 13.23
N ASP A 66 7.16 -6.23 13.28
CA ASP A 66 8.32 -5.74 14.05
C ASP A 66 8.09 -5.72 15.57
N ARG A 67 6.87 -6.04 16.05
CA ARG A 67 6.49 -5.91 17.47
C ARG A 67 6.13 -7.23 18.15
N CYS A 68 5.76 -8.27 17.39
CA CYS A 68 5.34 -9.56 17.93
C CYS A 68 6.32 -10.65 17.50
N HIS A 69 7.02 -11.25 18.45
CA HIS A 69 8.03 -12.28 18.18
C HIS A 69 7.43 -13.50 17.48
N GLU A 70 6.21 -13.89 17.86
CA GLU A 70 5.46 -14.97 17.23
C GLU A 70 5.12 -14.67 15.77
N ALA A 71 4.75 -13.42 15.46
CA ALA A 71 4.54 -12.97 14.09
C ALA A 71 5.86 -12.97 13.31
N VAL A 72 6.98 -12.57 13.95
CA VAL A 72 8.33 -12.65 13.37
C VAL A 72 8.66 -14.07 12.91
N ASP A 73 8.55 -15.02 13.82
CA ASP A 73 8.84 -16.42 13.53
C ASP A 73 7.93 -16.97 12.43
N PHE A 74 6.62 -16.73 12.55
CA PHE A 74 5.63 -17.21 11.58
C PHE A 74 5.91 -16.71 10.16
N PHE A 75 6.10 -15.41 9.97
CA PHE A 75 6.37 -14.84 8.65
C PHE A 75 7.77 -15.18 8.13
N SER A 76 8.76 -15.37 9.02
CA SER A 76 10.07 -15.90 8.63
C SER A 76 9.94 -17.30 8.02
N ARG A 77 9.13 -18.17 8.62
CA ARG A 77 8.84 -19.51 8.09
C ARG A 77 8.06 -19.45 6.77
N CYS A 78 7.12 -18.54 6.63
CA CYS A 78 6.43 -18.28 5.35
C CYS A 78 7.41 -17.82 4.26
N ARG A 79 8.37 -16.96 4.60
CA ARG A 79 9.44 -16.53 3.68
C ARG A 79 10.33 -17.69 3.24
N VAL A 80 10.79 -18.52 4.18
CA VAL A 80 11.62 -19.71 3.89
C VAL A 80 10.85 -20.71 3.02
N SER A 81 9.55 -20.84 3.24
CA SER A 81 8.64 -21.65 2.41
C SER A 81 8.39 -21.03 1.02
N GLY A 82 8.83 -19.78 0.84
CA GLY A 82 8.75 -19.04 -0.41
C GLY A 82 7.36 -18.46 -0.68
N ASN A 83 6.68 -17.93 0.34
CA ASN A 83 5.47 -17.16 0.14
C ASN A 83 5.74 -15.95 -0.79
N PRO A 84 5.05 -15.82 -1.94
CA PRO A 84 5.39 -14.81 -2.94
C PRO A 84 5.20 -13.36 -2.47
N LYS A 85 4.19 -13.08 -1.63
CA LYS A 85 3.94 -11.73 -1.10
C LYS A 85 5.07 -11.29 -0.14
N ILE A 86 5.55 -12.20 0.72
CA ILE A 86 6.65 -11.90 1.64
C ILE A 86 7.96 -11.74 0.89
N LEU A 87 8.24 -12.64 -0.07
CA LEU A 87 9.44 -12.55 -0.91
C LEU A 87 9.46 -11.24 -1.71
N PHE A 88 8.32 -10.80 -2.25
CA PHE A 88 8.20 -9.51 -2.92
C PHE A 88 8.57 -8.35 -1.98
N ARG A 89 8.00 -8.34 -0.77
CA ARG A 89 8.22 -7.28 0.21
C ARG A 89 9.68 -7.22 0.66
N GLU A 90 10.23 -8.34 1.11
CA GLU A 90 11.62 -8.38 1.58
C GLU A 90 12.59 -8.14 0.41
N GLY A 91 12.26 -8.57 -0.80
CA GLY A 91 13.06 -8.31 -1.99
C GLY A 91 13.22 -6.82 -2.27
N LEU A 92 12.12 -6.06 -2.23
CA LEU A 92 12.18 -4.59 -2.33
C LEU A 92 13.01 -3.94 -1.21
N ARG A 93 12.91 -4.47 0.01
CA ARG A 93 13.64 -3.95 1.16
C ARG A 93 15.15 -4.22 1.07
N GLU A 94 15.54 -5.42 0.69
CA GLU A 94 16.94 -5.78 0.50
C GLU A 94 17.56 -5.02 -0.66
N CYS A 95 16.83 -4.88 -1.78
CA CYS A 95 17.32 -4.16 -2.95
C CYS A 95 17.63 -2.69 -2.66
N PHE A 96 16.74 -1.99 -1.95
CA PHE A 96 16.76 -0.53 -1.92
C PHE A 96 16.91 0.11 -0.54
N HIS A 97 16.71 -0.63 0.55
CA HIS A 97 16.86 -0.09 1.92
C HIS A 97 18.08 -0.63 2.64
N ARG A 98 18.36 -1.93 2.51
CA ARG A 98 19.47 -2.57 3.22
C ARG A 98 20.76 -2.64 2.39
N GLY A 99 20.70 -2.32 1.11
CA GLY A 99 21.88 -2.30 0.24
C GLY A 99 22.40 -3.69 -0.13
N HIS A 100 21.53 -4.71 -0.13
CA HIS A 100 21.85 -6.08 -0.58
C HIS A 100 21.11 -6.41 -1.89
N PRO A 101 21.46 -5.76 -3.00
CA PRO A 101 20.72 -5.88 -4.25
C PRO A 101 20.66 -7.29 -4.84
N ASP A 102 21.69 -8.12 -4.66
CA ASP A 102 21.69 -9.49 -5.17
C ASP A 102 20.66 -10.36 -4.43
N ALA A 103 20.73 -10.36 -3.09
CA ALA A 103 19.78 -11.09 -2.26
C ALA A 103 18.34 -10.59 -2.44
N GLY A 104 18.14 -9.27 -2.58
CA GLY A 104 16.83 -8.71 -2.84
C GLY A 104 16.28 -9.11 -4.20
N LEU A 105 17.13 -9.13 -5.23
CA LEU A 105 16.71 -9.49 -6.57
C LEU A 105 16.39 -10.99 -6.70
N ASP A 106 17.14 -11.86 -6.01
CA ASP A 106 16.82 -13.28 -5.92
C ASP A 106 15.42 -13.50 -5.31
N GLN A 107 15.07 -12.74 -4.27
CA GLN A 107 13.74 -12.81 -3.65
C GLN A 107 12.64 -12.30 -4.60
N LEU A 108 12.87 -11.18 -5.29
CA LEU A 108 11.92 -10.65 -6.28
C LEU A 108 11.70 -11.64 -7.45
N CYS A 109 12.78 -12.21 -7.98
CA CYS A 109 12.72 -13.21 -9.04
C CYS A 109 11.99 -14.48 -8.58
N SER A 110 12.25 -14.96 -7.37
CA SER A 110 11.55 -16.12 -6.79
C SER A 110 10.04 -15.86 -6.68
N ALA A 111 9.63 -14.69 -6.19
CA ALA A 111 8.23 -14.29 -6.16
C ALA A 111 7.61 -14.18 -7.58
N ALA A 112 8.36 -13.65 -8.54
CA ALA A 112 7.94 -13.50 -9.93
C ALA A 112 7.70 -14.84 -10.64
N VAL A 113 8.58 -15.82 -10.41
CA VAL A 113 8.45 -17.20 -10.90
C VAL A 113 7.20 -17.86 -10.32
N LYS A 114 6.90 -17.62 -9.05
CA LYS A 114 5.68 -18.11 -8.38
C LYS A 114 4.39 -17.36 -8.77
N GLY A 115 4.45 -16.48 -9.77
CA GLY A 115 3.26 -15.83 -10.34
C GLY A 115 2.87 -14.49 -9.72
N HIS A 116 3.67 -13.94 -8.78
CA HIS A 116 3.35 -12.65 -8.18
C HIS A 116 3.57 -11.50 -9.18
N ILE A 117 2.48 -10.94 -9.70
CA ILE A 117 2.53 -9.97 -10.82
C ILE A 117 3.30 -8.69 -10.46
N VAL A 118 3.14 -8.18 -9.24
CA VAL A 118 3.87 -6.98 -8.78
C VAL A 118 5.36 -7.30 -8.60
N ALA A 119 5.72 -8.55 -8.31
CA ALA A 119 7.12 -8.96 -8.24
C ALA A 119 7.75 -9.06 -9.63
N ARG A 120 7.00 -9.52 -10.64
CA ARG A 120 7.45 -9.45 -12.05
C ARG A 120 7.78 -8.03 -12.45
N TYR A 121 6.90 -7.08 -12.12
CA TYR A 121 7.14 -5.66 -12.35
C TYR A 121 8.41 -5.17 -11.62
N ALA A 122 8.49 -5.38 -10.30
CA ALA A 122 9.61 -4.90 -9.49
C ALA A 122 10.95 -5.55 -9.86
N ALA A 123 10.98 -6.88 -10.08
CA ALA A 123 12.18 -7.61 -10.51
C ALA A 123 12.69 -7.09 -11.86
N SER A 124 11.77 -6.77 -12.78
CA SER A 124 12.13 -6.23 -14.09
C SER A 124 12.82 -4.89 -13.96
N LEU A 125 12.23 -3.95 -13.20
CA LEU A 125 12.81 -2.62 -12.99
C LEU A 125 14.13 -2.68 -12.22
N ALA A 126 14.20 -3.50 -11.17
CA ALA A 126 15.45 -3.71 -10.41
C ALA A 126 16.56 -4.29 -11.31
N THR A 127 16.23 -5.22 -12.19
CA THR A 127 17.17 -5.76 -13.20
C THR A 127 17.63 -4.68 -14.17
N PHE A 128 16.72 -3.83 -14.65
CA PHE A 128 17.07 -2.74 -15.56
C PHE A 128 17.96 -1.68 -14.91
N LEU A 129 17.80 -1.43 -13.61
CA LEU A 129 18.69 -0.57 -12.83
C LEU A 129 20.06 -1.21 -12.57
N LEU A 130 20.13 -2.54 -12.51
CA LEU A 130 21.32 -3.31 -12.13
C LEU A 130 21.72 -4.36 -13.19
N PRO A 131 21.95 -3.96 -14.46
CA PRO A 131 22.05 -4.88 -15.59
C PRO A 131 23.30 -5.78 -15.54
N VAL A 132 24.36 -5.35 -14.86
CA VAL A 132 25.63 -6.10 -14.75
C VAL A 132 25.51 -7.34 -13.86
N ARG A 133 24.48 -7.42 -13.02
CA ARG A 133 24.43 -8.39 -11.92
C ARG A 133 23.68 -9.69 -12.24
N THR A 134 22.88 -9.75 -13.31
CA THR A 134 21.82 -10.77 -13.36
C THR A 134 21.82 -11.70 -14.56
N GLY A 135 22.39 -11.33 -15.71
CA GLY A 135 22.22 -12.11 -16.94
C GLY A 135 20.75 -12.37 -17.37
N ALA A 136 19.78 -11.87 -16.60
CA ALA A 136 18.35 -12.20 -16.67
C ALA A 136 17.58 -11.17 -17.50
N MET A 137 18.27 -10.28 -18.21
CA MET A 137 17.69 -9.17 -18.96
C MET A 137 16.57 -9.61 -19.90
N LYS A 138 16.74 -10.75 -20.58
CA LYS A 138 15.72 -11.32 -21.48
C LYS A 138 14.45 -11.68 -20.71
N GLN A 139 14.57 -12.39 -19.59
CA GLN A 139 13.45 -12.79 -18.75
C GLN A 139 12.74 -11.57 -18.15
N SER A 140 13.51 -10.57 -17.69
CA SER A 140 12.97 -9.32 -17.16
C SER A 140 12.17 -8.54 -18.21
N VAL A 141 12.61 -8.52 -19.48
CA VAL A 141 11.81 -7.90 -20.57
C VAL A 141 10.51 -8.69 -20.83
N GLU A 142 10.54 -10.01 -20.76
CA GLU A 142 9.36 -10.86 -20.95
C GLU A 142 8.33 -10.68 -19.81
N TRP A 143 8.80 -10.66 -18.57
CA TRP A 143 7.97 -10.36 -17.40
C TRP A 143 7.36 -8.97 -17.47
N PHE A 144 8.16 -7.95 -17.79
CA PHE A 144 7.66 -6.59 -17.95
C PHE A 144 6.59 -6.51 -19.05
N ARG A 145 6.81 -7.17 -20.19
CA ARG A 145 5.83 -7.25 -21.28
C ARG A 145 4.52 -7.88 -20.79
N SER A 146 4.58 -9.00 -20.08
CA SER A 146 3.39 -9.64 -19.51
C SER A 146 2.60 -8.73 -18.58
N VAL A 147 3.27 -7.93 -17.74
CA VAL A 147 2.60 -6.95 -16.87
C VAL A 147 2.02 -5.79 -17.69
N ALA A 148 2.73 -5.34 -18.72
CA ALA A 148 2.26 -4.31 -19.65
C ALA A 148 0.99 -4.72 -20.39
N ASP A 149 0.95 -5.96 -20.89
CA ASP A 149 -0.14 -6.52 -21.67
C ASP A 149 -1.38 -6.79 -20.82
N SER A 150 -1.20 -7.08 -19.52
CA SER A 150 -2.32 -7.19 -18.55
C SER A 150 -2.89 -5.83 -18.14
N GLY A 151 -2.28 -4.71 -18.53
CA GLY A 151 -2.72 -3.36 -18.16
C GLY A 151 -2.43 -2.99 -16.70
N LEU A 152 -1.68 -3.82 -15.97
CA LEU A 152 -1.48 -3.69 -14.52
C LEU A 152 -0.27 -2.84 -14.10
N LEU A 153 0.51 -2.28 -15.03
CA LEU A 153 1.72 -1.49 -14.68
C LEU A 153 1.44 -0.37 -13.66
N ARG A 154 0.33 0.35 -13.85
CA ARG A 154 -0.08 1.44 -12.95
C ARG A 154 -0.31 0.91 -11.53
N GLU A 155 -1.03 -0.19 -11.41
CA GLU A 155 -1.34 -0.78 -10.11
C GLU A 155 -0.09 -1.35 -9.44
N CYS A 156 0.76 -2.06 -10.20
CA CYS A 156 2.03 -2.56 -9.71
C CYS A 156 2.94 -1.43 -9.21
N MET A 157 3.02 -0.32 -9.95
CA MET A 157 3.79 0.85 -9.51
C MET A 157 3.25 1.43 -8.21
N ARG A 158 1.92 1.60 -8.10
CA ARG A 158 1.30 2.15 -6.88
C ARG A 158 1.55 1.27 -5.67
N LEU A 159 1.47 -0.05 -5.82
CA LEU A 159 1.80 -1.00 -4.75
C LEU A 159 3.29 -0.96 -4.41
N CYS A 160 4.18 -0.89 -5.41
CA CYS A 160 5.61 -0.67 -5.16
C CYS A 160 5.87 0.62 -4.38
N CYS A 161 5.23 1.74 -4.74
CA CYS A 161 5.35 3.02 -4.04
C CYS A 161 5.01 2.87 -2.55
N VAL A 162 3.90 2.21 -2.26
CA VAL A 162 3.39 2.01 -0.90
C VAL A 162 4.35 1.10 -0.11
N VAL A 163 4.78 -0.04 -0.66
CA VAL A 163 5.70 -0.98 0.00
C VAL A 163 7.13 -0.42 0.16
N HIS A 164 7.58 0.36 -0.82
CA HIS A 164 8.94 0.88 -0.87
C HIS A 164 9.10 2.16 -0.04
N LEU A 165 8.15 3.10 -0.08
CA LEU A 165 8.32 4.44 0.49
C LEU A 165 7.65 4.64 1.85
N CYS A 166 6.63 3.84 2.19
CA CYS A 166 5.95 3.97 3.49
C CYS A 166 6.88 3.67 4.68
N PRO A 167 7.75 2.64 4.66
CA PRO A 167 8.65 2.35 5.79
C PRO A 167 9.97 3.14 5.75
N SER A 168 10.12 4.09 4.82
CA SER A 168 11.42 4.70 4.52
C SER A 168 11.40 6.22 4.62
N ARG A 169 12.50 6.78 5.13
CA ARG A 169 12.75 8.23 4.97
C ARG A 169 12.81 8.56 3.47
N PRO A 170 12.34 9.75 3.04
CA PRO A 170 12.35 10.17 1.63
C PRO A 170 13.72 10.15 0.94
N GLU A 171 14.80 9.93 1.68
CA GLU A 171 16.19 10.06 1.26
C GLU A 171 16.76 8.80 0.60
N VAL A 172 15.92 7.80 0.27
CA VAL A 172 16.37 6.66 -0.55
C VAL A 172 16.76 7.20 -1.93
N GLN A 173 18.04 7.54 -2.09
CA GLN A 173 18.64 7.86 -3.37
C GLN A 173 18.71 6.57 -4.17
N LEU A 174 17.65 6.31 -4.95
CA LEU A 174 17.74 5.33 -6.02
C LEU A 174 18.83 5.81 -6.98
N SER A 175 19.73 4.90 -7.34
CA SER A 175 20.83 5.18 -8.26
C SER A 175 20.30 5.90 -9.49
N GLN A 176 20.95 7.01 -9.87
CA GLN A 176 20.59 7.74 -11.08
C GLN A 176 20.52 6.77 -12.27
N ILE A 177 19.50 6.92 -13.11
CA ILE A 177 19.50 6.26 -14.41
C ILE A 177 20.76 6.77 -15.13
N GLY A 178 21.78 5.92 -15.26
CA GLY A 178 22.93 6.21 -16.11
C GLY A 178 22.50 6.31 -17.57
N ASP A 179 23.42 6.52 -18.51
CA ASP A 179 23.09 6.57 -19.95
C ASP A 179 22.59 5.24 -20.54
N ASN A 180 22.50 4.18 -19.72
CA ASN A 180 22.11 2.82 -20.10
C ASN A 180 20.59 2.66 -20.11
N LEU A 181 19.95 3.18 -21.15
CA LEU A 181 18.54 2.88 -21.45
C LEU A 181 18.37 1.42 -21.86
N VAL A 182 17.25 0.82 -21.45
CA VAL A 182 16.79 -0.51 -21.89
C VAL A 182 16.59 -0.52 -23.40
N CYS A 183 16.10 0.58 -23.98
CA CYS A 183 16.01 0.75 -25.43
C CYS A 183 17.31 1.29 -26.05
N ASP A 184 18.02 0.40 -26.73
CA ASP A 184 19.27 0.65 -27.45
C ASP A 184 19.09 1.00 -28.93
N SER A 185 17.92 0.68 -29.52
CA SER A 185 17.64 0.87 -30.95
C SER A 185 17.66 2.36 -31.34
N SER A 186 18.54 2.74 -32.26
CA SER A 186 18.60 4.09 -32.86
C SER A 186 17.40 4.39 -33.77
N CYS A 187 16.77 3.35 -34.31
CA CYS A 187 15.61 3.47 -35.20
C CYS A 187 14.26 3.46 -34.47
N CYS A 188 14.24 3.37 -33.14
CA CYS A 188 12.99 3.33 -32.39
C CYS A 188 12.33 4.72 -32.38
N SER A 189 11.16 4.81 -33.01
CA SER A 189 10.38 6.06 -33.15
C SER A 189 9.98 6.70 -31.82
N THR A 190 9.98 5.93 -30.72
CA THR A 190 9.63 6.40 -29.38
C THR A 190 10.83 6.77 -28.50
N ARG A 191 12.07 6.46 -28.92
CA ARG A 191 13.28 6.69 -28.10
C ARG A 191 13.52 8.17 -27.77
N GLY A 192 13.31 9.07 -28.73
CA GLY A 192 13.43 10.51 -28.53
C GLY A 192 12.42 11.08 -27.51
N LYS A 193 11.23 10.47 -27.43
CA LYS A 193 10.16 10.90 -26.52
C LYS A 193 10.50 10.59 -25.05
N THR A 194 11.04 9.40 -24.77
CA THR A 194 11.39 9.02 -23.39
C THR A 194 12.50 9.90 -22.82
N ARG A 195 13.52 10.27 -23.62
CA ARG A 195 14.60 11.18 -23.19
C ARG A 195 14.10 12.60 -22.95
N ALA A 196 13.19 13.10 -23.78
CA ALA A 196 12.55 14.40 -23.57
C ALA A 196 11.73 14.41 -22.28
N ILE A 197 10.99 13.34 -21.99
CA ILE A 197 10.26 13.15 -20.73
C ILE A 197 11.26 13.14 -19.56
N TYR A 198 12.32 12.33 -19.61
CA TYR A 198 13.34 12.31 -18.55
C TYR A 198 13.93 13.70 -18.26
N ASN A 199 14.32 14.42 -19.30
CA ASN A 199 14.85 15.77 -19.16
C ASN A 199 13.81 16.74 -18.57
N TYR A 200 12.54 16.59 -18.92
CA TYR A 200 11.44 17.36 -18.34
C TYR A 200 11.28 17.09 -16.84
N TYR A 201 11.26 15.82 -16.42
CA TYR A 201 11.25 15.42 -15.01
C TYR A 201 12.48 15.97 -14.26
N ARG A 202 13.67 15.88 -14.86
CA ARG A 202 14.94 16.39 -14.31
C ARG A 202 14.95 17.92 -14.13
N CYS A 203 14.27 18.65 -15.01
CA CYS A 203 14.20 20.11 -14.97
C CYS A 203 13.13 20.66 -14.01
N GLY A 204 12.40 19.80 -13.29
CA GLY A 204 11.66 20.19 -12.10
C GLY A 204 10.51 21.17 -12.30
N SER A 205 9.89 21.24 -13.49
CA SER A 205 8.73 22.13 -13.65
C SER A 205 7.53 21.56 -12.87
N GLN A 206 7.29 22.13 -11.68
CA GLN A 206 6.23 21.77 -10.75
C GLN A 206 4.81 21.84 -11.36
N TYR A 207 4.63 22.55 -12.48
CA TYR A 207 3.32 22.96 -12.97
C TYR A 207 2.56 21.95 -13.86
N GLN A 208 3.17 20.88 -14.40
CA GLN A 208 2.45 19.92 -15.27
C GLN A 208 2.86 18.45 -15.12
N HIS A 209 3.40 18.06 -13.96
CA HIS A 209 3.90 16.70 -13.69
C HIS A 209 2.87 15.57 -13.89
N TRP A 210 1.58 15.86 -13.70
CA TRP A 210 0.49 14.88 -13.82
C TRP A 210 0.15 14.52 -15.28
N ARG A 211 0.31 15.46 -16.23
CA ARG A 211 0.07 15.18 -17.66
C ARG A 211 1.10 14.19 -18.22
N CYS A 212 2.28 14.12 -17.61
CA CYS A 212 3.32 13.18 -18.00
C CYS A 212 2.99 11.73 -17.64
N TYR A 213 2.18 11.47 -16.62
CA TYR A 213 1.77 10.12 -16.17
C TYR A 213 0.89 9.38 -17.20
N GLU A 214 0.26 10.11 -18.11
CA GLU A 214 -0.54 9.56 -19.20
C GLU A 214 0.28 9.26 -20.47
N GLY A 215 1.52 9.77 -20.54
CA GLY A 215 2.39 9.65 -21.71
C GLY A 215 2.79 8.22 -22.09
N GLY A 216 2.85 7.32 -21.11
CA GLY A 216 3.22 5.91 -21.32
C GLY A 216 2.28 5.14 -22.26
N ARG A 217 1.02 5.57 -22.40
CA ARG A 217 0.04 4.94 -23.31
C ARG A 217 0.41 5.11 -24.79
N THR A 218 1.24 6.10 -25.11
CA THR A 218 1.67 6.40 -26.49
C THR A 218 2.95 5.67 -26.89
N LEU A 219 3.55 4.89 -25.98
CA LEU A 219 4.80 4.16 -26.21
C LEU A 219 4.50 2.72 -26.67
N SER A 220 4.59 2.48 -27.98
CA SER A 220 4.40 1.13 -28.56
C SER A 220 5.59 0.19 -28.33
N CYS A 221 6.80 0.73 -28.12
CA CYS A 221 7.99 -0.07 -27.83
C CYS A 221 8.05 -0.45 -26.35
N VAL A 222 8.04 -1.76 -26.05
CA VAL A 222 8.13 -2.28 -24.67
C VAL A 222 9.38 -1.81 -23.92
N LYS A 223 10.52 -1.69 -24.61
CA LYS A 223 11.77 -1.22 -24.02
C LYS A 223 11.70 0.28 -23.67
N CYS A 224 11.14 1.12 -24.55
CA CYS A 224 10.92 2.54 -24.24
C CYS A 224 9.88 2.74 -23.13
N ARG A 225 8.89 1.85 -23.04
CA ARG A 225 7.93 1.84 -21.95
C ARG A 225 8.59 1.43 -20.63
N ALA A 226 9.50 0.45 -20.65
CA ALA A 226 10.32 0.09 -19.51
C ALA A 226 11.20 1.26 -19.05
N ASP A 227 11.87 1.95 -19.99
CA ASP A 227 12.65 3.16 -19.69
C ASP A 227 11.78 4.24 -19.01
N TYR A 228 10.55 4.44 -19.50
CA TYR A 228 9.60 5.39 -18.91
C TYR A 228 9.18 5.00 -17.49
N GLU A 229 8.81 3.73 -17.26
CA GLU A 229 8.46 3.25 -15.91
C GLU A 229 9.67 3.29 -14.96
N LEU A 230 10.89 3.05 -15.47
CA LEU A 230 12.13 3.17 -14.70
C LEU A 230 12.32 4.58 -14.16
N ILE A 231 12.04 5.60 -14.99
CA ILE A 231 12.09 7.01 -14.59
C ILE A 231 11.12 7.29 -13.47
N LEU A 232 9.89 6.77 -13.55
CA LEU A 232 8.88 6.94 -12.50
C LEU A 232 9.27 6.21 -11.20
N PHE A 233 9.87 5.03 -11.34
CA PHE A 233 10.28 4.19 -10.23
C PHE A 233 11.48 4.76 -9.46
N VAL A 234 12.43 5.42 -10.15
CA VAL A 234 13.56 6.08 -9.47
C VAL A 234 13.27 7.52 -9.04
N ASN A 235 12.35 8.20 -9.74
CA ASN A 235 11.97 9.58 -9.45
C ASN A 235 10.52 9.61 -8.94
N TRP A 236 10.35 9.22 -7.68
CA TRP A 236 9.07 9.32 -6.97
C TRP A 236 8.65 10.78 -6.83
N SER A 237 7.90 11.26 -7.80
CA SER A 237 7.39 12.62 -7.86
C SER A 237 6.01 12.75 -7.25
N ASP A 238 5.53 13.99 -7.11
CA ASP A 238 4.16 14.28 -6.69
C ASP A 238 3.12 13.51 -7.53
N GLY A 239 3.39 13.26 -8.83
CA GLY A 239 2.51 12.43 -9.66
C GLY A 239 2.36 10.99 -9.14
N VAL A 240 3.42 10.43 -8.55
CA VAL A 240 3.35 9.08 -7.99
C VAL A 240 2.69 9.07 -6.61
N TYR A 241 3.04 10.02 -5.75
CA TYR A 241 2.39 10.18 -4.43
C TYR A 241 0.89 10.46 -4.56
N ARG A 242 0.48 11.25 -5.56
CA ARG A 242 -0.92 11.53 -5.88
C ARG A 242 -1.73 10.26 -6.18
N HIS A 243 -1.08 9.25 -6.76
CA HIS A 243 -1.73 8.02 -7.19
C HIS A 243 -1.42 6.81 -6.31
N ALA A 244 -0.64 6.97 -5.24
CA ALA A 244 -0.34 5.89 -4.32
C ALA A 244 -1.62 5.29 -3.70
N LEU A 245 -1.62 3.97 -3.51
CA LEU A 245 -2.74 3.23 -2.91
C LEU A 245 -2.72 3.35 -1.39
N VAL A 246 -2.94 4.57 -0.89
CA VAL A 246 -3.02 4.86 0.54
C VAL A 246 -4.15 4.09 1.22
N SER A 247 -5.17 3.66 0.47
CA SER A 247 -6.25 2.78 0.94
C SER A 247 -5.77 1.43 1.46
N GLU A 248 -4.64 0.93 0.93
CA GLU A 248 -4.03 -0.33 1.40
C GLU A 248 -3.40 -0.16 2.78
N LEU A 249 -3.25 1.07 3.29
CA LEU A 249 -2.81 1.31 4.65
C LEU A 249 -3.94 1.01 5.64
N PRO A 250 -3.69 0.14 6.64
CA PRO A 250 -4.61 -0.05 7.75
C PRO A 250 -4.95 1.27 8.44
N VAL A 251 -6.21 1.44 8.85
CA VAL A 251 -6.66 2.67 9.53
C VAL A 251 -5.95 2.88 10.86
N ASP A 252 -5.64 1.81 11.56
CA ASP A 252 -4.96 1.82 12.85
C ASP A 252 -3.45 2.09 12.76
N CYS A 253 -2.85 2.08 11.56
CA CYS A 253 -1.41 2.31 11.42
C CYS A 253 -0.99 3.73 11.85
N PHE A 254 -1.94 4.65 12.02
CA PHE A 254 -1.71 6.03 12.45
C PHE A 254 -1.82 6.22 13.97
N LEU A 255 -2.32 5.22 14.72
CA LEU A 255 -2.57 5.28 16.17
C LEU A 255 -1.32 5.10 17.04
N TYR A 256 -0.24 4.54 16.50
CA TYR A 256 0.91 4.08 17.30
C TYR A 256 2.19 4.85 17.00
N ARG A 257 3.19 4.80 17.90
CA ARG A 257 4.53 5.42 17.72
C ARG A 257 5.25 5.07 16.40
N SER A 258 4.95 3.94 15.77
CA SER A 258 5.50 3.54 14.46
C SER A 258 4.78 4.20 13.27
N GLY A 259 3.63 4.85 13.51
CA GLY A 259 2.90 5.62 12.52
C GLY A 259 3.63 6.88 12.07
N ARG A 260 4.81 7.23 12.62
CA ARG A 260 5.58 8.41 12.18
C ARG A 260 5.98 8.30 10.70
N ASP A 261 6.47 7.15 10.26
CA ASP A 261 6.90 6.97 8.87
C ASP A 261 5.70 6.85 7.92
N ALA A 262 4.66 6.11 8.35
CA ALA A 262 3.38 6.05 7.65
C ALA A 262 2.72 7.44 7.52
N MET A 263 2.72 8.26 8.57
CA MET A 263 2.21 9.62 8.56
C MET A 263 3.09 10.55 7.72
N GLY A 264 4.41 10.38 7.73
CA GLY A 264 5.30 11.11 6.83
C GLY A 264 5.04 10.79 5.36
N PHE A 265 4.72 9.53 5.04
CA PHE A 265 4.30 9.10 3.72
C PHE A 265 2.92 9.65 3.34
N VAL A 266 1.91 9.52 4.21
CA VAL A 266 0.56 10.08 4.01
C VAL A 266 0.62 11.59 3.83
N SER A 267 1.42 12.30 4.63
CA SER A 267 1.57 13.76 4.51
C SER A 267 2.17 14.17 3.15
N ARG A 268 3.11 13.38 2.59
CA ARG A 268 3.62 13.60 1.24
C ARG A 268 2.55 13.34 0.18
N CYS A 269 1.77 12.27 0.33
CA CYS A 269 0.64 11.96 -0.54
C CYS A 269 -0.43 13.05 -0.50
N ALA A 270 -0.76 13.55 0.68
CA ALA A 270 -1.72 14.64 0.87
C ALA A 270 -1.23 15.94 0.22
N ARG A 271 0.06 16.30 0.39
CA ARG A 271 0.67 17.45 -0.31
C ARG A 271 0.61 17.30 -1.84
N ALA A 272 0.73 16.07 -2.33
CA ALA A 272 0.53 15.73 -3.74
C ALA A 272 -0.94 15.65 -4.18
N ARG A 273 -1.89 16.01 -3.30
CA ARG A 273 -3.34 15.98 -3.52
C ARG A 273 -3.88 14.58 -3.80
N ASN A 274 -3.39 13.58 -3.07
CA ASN A 274 -3.98 12.25 -3.04
C ASN A 274 -5.28 12.28 -2.20
N PRO A 275 -6.45 11.96 -2.78
CA PRO A 275 -7.74 12.07 -2.09
C PRO A 275 -7.83 11.19 -0.84
N THR A 276 -7.34 9.95 -0.92
CA THR A 276 -7.35 9.03 0.23
C THR A 276 -6.38 9.47 1.32
N ALA A 277 -5.24 10.09 0.95
CA ALA A 277 -4.31 10.64 1.94
C ALA A 277 -4.88 11.86 2.67
N LEU A 278 -5.57 12.74 1.93
CA LEU A 278 -6.28 13.88 2.52
C LEU A 278 -7.38 13.41 3.46
N LEU A 279 -8.17 12.40 3.06
CA LEU A 279 -9.11 11.73 3.95
C LEU A 279 -8.42 11.26 5.25
N ARG A 280 -7.35 10.46 5.14
CA ARG A 280 -6.65 9.94 6.34
C ARG A 280 -6.11 11.07 7.21
N GLN A 281 -5.50 12.10 6.62
CA GLN A 281 -4.94 13.22 7.37
C GLN A 281 -6.02 14.11 8.01
N GLY A 282 -7.15 14.31 7.33
CA GLY A 282 -8.31 15.01 7.86
C GLY A 282 -8.91 14.27 9.05
N MET A 283 -9.06 12.94 8.94
CA MET A 283 -9.47 12.08 10.05
C MET A 283 -8.53 12.20 11.24
N VAL A 284 -7.22 12.24 11.01
CA VAL A 284 -6.23 12.46 12.09
C VAL A 284 -6.44 13.79 12.77
N ALA A 285 -6.58 14.85 11.99
CA ALA A 285 -6.77 16.18 12.54
C ALA A 285 -8.09 16.31 13.31
N LEU A 286 -9.17 15.65 12.87
CA LEU A 286 -10.49 15.74 13.51
C LEU A 286 -10.62 14.88 14.76
N PHE A 287 -10.21 13.61 14.69
CA PHE A 287 -10.47 12.64 15.74
C PHE A 287 -9.29 12.43 16.69
N TRP A 288 -8.04 12.70 16.27
CA TRP A 288 -6.84 12.48 17.10
C TRP A 288 -6.24 13.74 17.72
N LEU A 289 -6.20 14.85 16.99
CA LEU A 289 -5.55 16.08 17.46
C LEU A 289 -6.54 17.09 18.08
N GLY A 290 -7.83 16.72 18.11
CA GLY A 290 -8.92 17.59 18.50
C GLY A 290 -9.51 18.35 17.30
N PRO A 291 -10.83 18.56 17.23
CA PRO A 291 -11.47 19.23 16.10
C PRO A 291 -10.80 20.57 15.79
N CYS A 292 -10.24 20.70 14.59
CA CYS A 292 -9.61 21.94 14.17
C CYS A 292 -10.03 22.29 12.75
N ARG A 293 -10.08 23.60 12.45
CA ARG A 293 -10.41 24.14 11.13
C ARG A 293 -9.56 23.53 10.00
N SER A 294 -8.30 23.20 10.31
CA SER A 294 -7.37 22.53 9.40
C SER A 294 -7.84 21.11 9.02
N GLY A 295 -8.37 20.34 9.97
CA GLY A 295 -8.90 19.00 9.73
C GLY A 295 -10.14 19.03 8.84
N ILE A 296 -11.07 19.95 9.11
CA ILE A 296 -12.27 20.16 8.28
C ILE A 296 -11.85 20.54 6.85
N GLN A 297 -10.95 21.51 6.70
CA GLN A 297 -10.48 21.94 5.37
C GLN A 297 -9.81 20.80 4.59
N THR A 298 -9.03 19.96 5.27
CA THR A 298 -8.39 18.80 4.65
C THR A 298 -9.42 17.76 4.18
N MET A 299 -10.48 17.56 4.97
CA MET A 299 -11.60 16.69 4.59
C MET A 299 -12.39 17.23 3.39
N THR A 300 -12.70 18.54 3.39
CA THR A 300 -13.37 19.19 2.25
C THR A 300 -12.55 19.04 0.97
N GLU A 301 -11.23 19.21 1.04
CA GLU A 301 -10.38 19.02 -0.13
C GLU A 301 -10.41 17.57 -0.65
N ALA A 302 -10.52 16.57 0.25
CA ALA A 302 -10.67 15.18 -0.16
C ALA A 302 -11.99 14.95 -0.92
N VAL A 303 -13.08 15.59 -0.46
CA VAL A 303 -14.40 15.58 -1.11
C VAL A 303 -14.33 16.23 -2.49
N ASP A 304 -13.71 17.41 -2.61
CA ASP A 304 -13.56 18.12 -3.89
C ASP A 304 -12.75 17.30 -4.92
N LEU A 305 -11.87 16.42 -4.45
CA LEU A 305 -11.09 15.51 -5.29
C LEU A 305 -11.81 14.17 -5.56
N GLY A 306 -13.09 14.05 -5.16
CA GLY A 306 -13.95 12.91 -5.43
C GLY A 306 -13.77 11.72 -4.49
N ASN A 307 -13.22 11.93 -3.27
CA ASN A 307 -13.14 10.84 -2.30
C ASN A 307 -14.52 10.53 -1.69
N VAL A 308 -15.05 9.36 -2.02
CA VAL A 308 -16.38 8.92 -1.57
C VAL A 308 -16.44 8.68 -0.06
N GLU A 309 -15.39 8.13 0.55
CA GLU A 309 -15.37 7.90 2.00
C GLU A 309 -15.34 9.24 2.78
N ALA A 310 -14.72 10.27 2.22
CA ALA A 310 -14.74 11.62 2.75
C ALA A 310 -16.15 12.22 2.67
N CYS A 311 -16.87 12.03 1.55
CA CYS A 311 -18.28 12.43 1.45
C CYS A 311 -19.11 11.78 2.56
N TYR A 312 -18.94 10.47 2.77
CA TYR A 312 -19.66 9.76 3.82
C TYR A 312 -19.34 10.29 5.22
N LEU A 313 -18.05 10.50 5.54
CA LEU A 313 -17.67 11.09 6.82
C LEU A 313 -18.18 12.52 7.00
N SER A 314 -18.17 13.34 5.95
CA SER A 314 -18.75 14.68 5.98
C SER A 314 -20.24 14.65 6.28
N VAL A 315 -21.00 13.71 5.69
CA VAL A 315 -22.43 13.50 6.02
C VAL A 315 -22.58 13.16 7.50
N MET A 316 -21.81 12.21 8.02
CA MET A 316 -21.91 11.81 9.43
C MET A 316 -21.55 12.96 10.37
N LEU A 317 -20.54 13.76 10.04
CA LEU A 317 -20.13 14.91 10.85
C LEU A 317 -21.18 16.02 10.84
N LEU A 318 -21.73 16.37 9.67
CA LEU A 318 -22.80 17.36 9.54
C LEU A 318 -24.03 16.92 10.32
N TRP A 319 -24.43 15.65 10.21
CA TRP A 319 -25.62 15.12 10.85
C TRP A 319 -25.48 14.75 12.34
N SER A 320 -24.30 14.96 12.92
CA SER A 320 -24.04 14.70 14.35
C SER A 320 -23.95 15.97 15.18
N LEU A 321 -24.08 17.15 14.57
CA LEU A 321 -24.07 18.43 15.27
C LEU A 321 -25.52 18.78 15.66
N ASP A 322 -25.79 19.01 16.94
CA ASP A 322 -27.16 19.31 17.45
C ASP A 322 -27.75 20.66 16.96
N ASP A 323 -27.05 21.40 16.10
CA ASP A 323 -27.42 22.73 15.59
C ASP A 323 -27.25 22.80 14.06
N GLU A 324 -27.87 21.87 13.34
CA GLU A 324 -27.89 21.85 11.87
C GLU A 324 -28.81 22.94 11.31
N ASP A 325 -28.29 23.79 10.42
CA ASP A 325 -29.11 24.67 9.60
C ASP A 325 -29.61 23.97 8.32
N ASP A 326 -30.57 24.59 7.63
CA ASP A 326 -31.12 24.06 6.37
C ASP A 326 -30.05 23.92 5.26
N ASP A 327 -28.93 24.66 5.35
CA ASP A 327 -27.81 24.60 4.40
C ASP A 327 -26.93 23.36 4.67
N ASP A 328 -26.69 23.02 5.93
CA ASP A 328 -25.95 21.84 6.38
C ASP A 328 -26.71 20.56 6.04
N ILE A 329 -28.02 20.52 6.25
CA ILE A 329 -28.88 19.39 5.86
C ILE A 329 -28.82 19.18 4.33
N ARG A 330 -28.92 20.26 3.55
CA ARG A 330 -28.84 20.17 2.07
C ARG A 330 -27.46 19.72 1.59
N HIS A 331 -26.38 20.20 2.20
CA HIS A 331 -25.03 19.73 1.88
C HIS A 331 -24.83 18.26 2.25
N GLY A 332 -25.31 17.84 3.42
CA GLY A 332 -25.28 16.44 3.85
C GLY A 332 -26.01 15.53 2.87
N LEU A 333 -27.21 15.93 2.40
CA LEU A 333 -27.95 15.17 1.40
C LEU A 333 -27.20 15.07 0.06
N ALA A 334 -26.58 16.17 -0.40
CA ALA A 334 -25.80 16.16 -1.64
C ALA A 334 -24.60 15.18 -1.56
N PHE A 335 -23.89 15.15 -0.44
CA PHE A 335 -22.80 14.19 -0.23
C PHE A 335 -23.33 12.76 -0.09
N PHE A 336 -24.47 12.56 0.56
CA PHE A 336 -25.08 11.25 0.70
C PHE A 336 -25.49 10.66 -0.65
N ASP A 337 -26.01 11.49 -1.56
CA ASP A 337 -26.33 11.07 -2.93
C ASP A 337 -25.08 10.58 -3.68
N VAL A 338 -23.95 11.28 -3.58
CA VAL A 338 -22.67 10.82 -4.15
C VAL A 338 -22.27 9.45 -3.60
N VAL A 339 -22.41 9.23 -2.28
CA VAL A 339 -22.09 7.94 -1.67
C VAL A 339 -23.04 6.85 -2.15
N ARG A 340 -24.34 7.15 -2.23
CA ARG A 340 -25.36 6.22 -2.70
C ARG A 340 -25.13 5.80 -4.15
N GLU A 341 -24.87 6.76 -5.04
CA GLU A 341 -24.61 6.52 -6.45
C GLU A 341 -23.31 5.73 -6.69
N SER A 342 -22.31 5.91 -5.82
CA SER A 342 -21.05 5.15 -5.89
C SER A 342 -21.17 3.67 -5.52
N GLY A 343 -22.27 3.26 -4.87
CA GLY A 343 -22.45 1.91 -4.32
C GLY A 343 -21.51 1.56 -3.16
N ALA A 344 -20.83 2.55 -2.56
CA ALA A 344 -19.78 2.33 -1.55
C ALA A 344 -20.27 2.35 -0.10
N ILE A 345 -21.60 2.36 0.14
CA ILE A 345 -22.18 2.52 1.50
C ILE A 345 -21.60 1.49 2.48
N GLU A 346 -21.58 0.20 2.13
CA GLU A 346 -21.08 -0.84 3.02
C GLU A 346 -19.58 -0.68 3.31
N ARG A 347 -18.77 -0.37 2.29
CA ARG A 347 -17.34 -0.07 2.48
C ARG A 347 -17.12 1.15 3.39
N CYS A 348 -17.94 2.18 3.25
CA CYS A 348 -17.88 3.37 4.10
C CYS A 348 -18.27 3.05 5.55
N ARG A 349 -19.30 2.21 5.75
CA ARG A 349 -19.70 1.70 7.08
C ARG A 349 -18.62 0.85 7.73
N GLU A 350 -17.96 -0.02 6.98
CA GLU A 350 -16.83 -0.80 7.46
C GLU A 350 -15.68 0.11 7.89
N LEU A 351 -15.30 1.08 7.06
CA LEU A 351 -14.27 2.07 7.41
C LEU A 351 -14.65 2.85 8.66
N PHE A 352 -15.91 3.27 8.79
CA PHE A 352 -16.43 3.96 9.98
C PHE A 352 -16.45 3.07 11.22
N THR A 353 -16.80 1.80 11.06
CA THR A 353 -16.78 0.82 12.17
C THR A 353 -15.35 0.59 12.64
N LEU A 354 -14.39 0.43 11.73
CA LEU A 354 -12.96 0.33 12.07
C LEU A 354 -12.47 1.60 12.80
N LEU A 355 -13.02 2.76 12.45
CA LEU A 355 -12.72 4.02 13.13
C LEU A 355 -13.29 4.09 14.54
N LEU A 356 -14.43 3.47 14.83
CA LEU A 356 -15.04 3.52 16.16
C LEU A 356 -14.66 2.32 17.04
N ALA A 357 -14.31 1.18 16.44
CA ALA A 357 -13.98 -0.07 17.13
C ALA A 357 -12.53 -0.14 17.65
N GLY A 358 -11.66 0.80 17.25
CA GLY A 358 -10.35 0.99 17.91
C GLY A 358 -10.48 1.55 19.35
N PRO A 359 -9.40 1.96 20.02
CA PRO A 359 -9.40 2.44 21.42
C PRO A 359 -10.05 3.85 21.59
N TRP A 360 -11.07 4.15 20.80
CA TRP A 360 -11.78 5.40 20.70
C TRP A 360 -12.97 5.50 21.65
N SER A 361 -13.37 4.38 22.25
CA SER A 361 -14.45 4.30 23.25
C SER A 361 -14.15 5.05 24.55
N GLU A 362 -12.94 5.59 24.72
CA GLU A 362 -12.53 6.39 25.90
C GLU A 362 -12.54 7.90 25.64
N ILE A 363 -12.78 8.37 24.40
CA ILE A 363 -12.89 9.81 24.12
C ILE A 363 -14.37 10.21 24.22
N ASN A 364 -14.77 10.71 25.39
CA ASN A 364 -16.05 11.39 25.56
C ASN A 364 -16.07 12.65 24.68
N LEU A 365 -16.80 12.60 23.57
CA LEU A 365 -17.03 13.75 22.67
C LEU A 365 -17.93 14.84 23.29
N THR A 366 -18.35 14.69 24.54
CA THR A 366 -19.31 15.55 25.23
C THR A 366 -18.71 16.44 26.33
N ASP A 367 -17.38 16.53 26.49
CA ASP A 367 -16.79 17.42 27.49
C ASP A 367 -15.93 18.53 26.84
N PRO A 368 -16.44 19.78 26.74
CA PRO A 368 -15.68 20.91 26.21
C PRO A 368 -14.58 21.43 27.14
N ALA A 369 -14.37 20.84 28.33
CA ALA A 369 -13.62 21.49 29.40
C ALA A 369 -12.13 21.10 29.56
N GLU A 370 -11.61 20.07 28.89
CA GLU A 370 -10.17 19.78 28.96
C GLU A 370 -9.41 20.39 27.78
N ALA A 371 -9.23 21.71 27.84
CA ALA A 371 -8.17 22.38 27.12
C ALA A 371 -6.84 21.73 27.51
N VAL A 372 -6.19 21.09 26.54
CA VAL A 372 -4.78 20.67 26.63
C VAL A 372 -3.96 21.91 26.94
N ALA A 373 -3.57 22.04 28.21
CA ALA A 373 -2.72 23.13 28.67
C ALA A 373 -1.47 23.22 27.80
N CYS A 374 -1.29 24.38 27.17
CA CYS A 374 -0.15 24.68 26.32
C CYS A 374 1.13 24.52 27.15
N ARG A 375 1.95 23.49 26.87
CA ARG A 375 3.26 23.28 27.50
C ARG A 375 4.35 24.17 26.89
N SER A 376 4.06 25.45 26.71
CA SER A 376 5.07 26.47 26.46
C SER A 376 5.04 27.45 27.62
N GLY A 377 6.09 27.43 28.44
CA GLY A 377 6.22 28.26 29.65
C GLY A 377 6.39 29.74 29.34
N GLY A 378 5.32 30.41 28.91
CA GLY A 378 5.38 31.81 28.51
C GLY A 378 4.07 32.60 28.52
N CYS A 379 2.99 32.12 29.13
CA CYS A 379 1.77 32.92 29.27
C CYS A 379 1.48 33.18 30.74
N SER A 380 1.74 34.40 31.19
CA SER A 380 1.25 34.95 32.46
C SER A 380 -0.22 35.32 32.33
N SER A 381 -0.96 35.00 33.40
CA SER A 381 -2.41 35.14 33.68
C SER A 381 -3.14 36.32 33.06
#